data_AF-A0A1T4WRI9-F1
#
_entry.id   AF-A0A1T4WRI9-F1
#
_cell.length_a   1.000
_cell.length_b   1.000
_cell.length_c   1.000
_cell.angle_alpha   90.00
_cell.angle_beta   90.00
_cell.angle_gamma   90.00
#
_symmetry.space_group_name_H-M   'P 1'
#
loop_
_entity.id
_entity.type
_entity.pdbx_description
1 polymer ?
#
loop_
_entity_poly.entity_id
_entity_poly.type
_entity_poly.pdbx_seq_one_letter_code
_entity_poly.pdbx_strand_id
1 'polypeptide(L)'
;MKLIGYREANFRPDNGKGEEIKGYMIYLGNEIDPRRGGGMEAERQYLTQSKIDREGISLPELCGKDVNVYYNRYGKIASIRPMDD
;
A
#
# COMPACT_ATOMS: atom_id res chain seq x y z
N MET A 1 11.95 -0.14 0.28
CA MET A 1 10.74 0.49 0.82
C MET A 1 10.10 -0.50 1.76
N LYS A 2 9.56 -0.08 2.90
CA LYS A 2 8.99 -0.97 3.92
C LYS A 2 7.48 -0.81 4.00
N LEU A 3 6.71 -1.90 4.04
CA LEU A 3 5.28 -1.82 4.38
C LEU A 3 5.15 -1.67 5.89
N ILE A 4 4.99 -0.44 6.40
CA ILE A 4 5.02 -0.14 7.84
C ILE A 4 3.67 -0.33 8.52
N GLY A 5 2.59 -0.47 7.76
CA GLY A 5 1.27 -0.76 8.29
C GLY A 5 0.19 -0.77 7.22
N TYR A 6 -1.00 -1.18 7.63
CA TYR A 6 -2.21 -1.10 6.83
C TYR A 6 -3.44 -0.99 7.74
N ARG A 7 -4.54 -0.46 7.20
CA ARG A 7 -5.84 -0.44 7.88
C ARG A 7 -6.97 -0.59 6.89
N GLU A 8 -8.06 -1.19 7.33
CA GLU A 8 -9.29 -1.26 6.53
C GLU A 8 -9.81 0.16 6.23
N ALA A 9 -10.30 0.34 5.01
CA ALA A 9 -10.73 1.63 4.47
C ALA A 9 -11.84 1.44 3.42
N ASN A 10 -12.89 0.73 3.79
CA ASN A 10 -14.05 0.55 2.93
C ASN A 10 -14.78 1.89 2.75
N PHE A 11 -15.35 2.11 1.57
CA PHE A 11 -16.16 3.30 1.30
C PHE A 11 -17.28 3.01 0.31
N ARG A 12 -18.35 3.79 0.37
CA ARG A 12 -19.42 3.77 -0.64
C ARG A 12 -19.27 4.98 -1.56
N PRO A 13 -19.15 4.80 -2.88
CA PRO A 13 -19.22 5.90 -3.82
C PRO A 13 -20.65 6.49 -3.84
N ASP A 14 -20.77 7.71 -4.34
CA ASP A 14 -22.04 8.39 -4.62
C ASP A 14 -22.98 8.58 -3.42
N ASN A 15 -22.46 9.12 -2.32
CA ASN A 15 -23.24 9.47 -1.12
C ASN A 15 -24.08 8.29 -0.58
N GLY A 16 -23.55 7.08 -0.67
CA GLY A 16 -24.19 5.87 -0.13
C GLY A 16 -25.14 5.15 -1.08
N LYS A 17 -25.28 5.60 -2.32
CA LYS A 17 -26.12 4.93 -3.33
C LYS A 17 -25.42 3.80 -4.07
N GLY A 18 -24.09 3.81 -4.10
CA GLY A 18 -23.29 2.75 -4.72
C GLY A 18 -23.03 1.55 -3.81
N GLU A 19 -22.57 0.47 -4.44
CA GLU A 19 -22.05 -0.69 -3.72
C GLU A 19 -20.82 -0.31 -2.88
N GLU A 20 -20.67 -0.95 -1.72
CA GLU A 20 -19.51 -0.73 -0.88
C GLU A 20 -18.26 -1.29 -1.54
N ILE A 21 -17.26 -0.42 -1.73
CA ILE A 21 -15.95 -0.79 -2.20
C ILE A 21 -15.10 -1.14 -0.99
N LYS A 22 -14.71 -2.42 -0.93
CA LYS A 22 -13.80 -2.91 0.10
C LYS A 22 -12.34 -2.65 -0.26
N GLY A 23 -11.54 -2.33 0.74
CA GLY A 23 -10.11 -2.13 0.54
C GLY A 23 -9.38 -1.63 1.78
N TYR A 24 -8.10 -1.34 1.59
CA TYR A 24 -7.18 -0.98 2.66
C TYR A 24 -6.40 0.27 2.29
N MET A 25 -6.15 1.10 3.28
CA MET A 25 -5.06 2.07 3.23
C MET A 25 -3.79 1.36 3.68
N ILE A 26 -2.75 1.40 2.85
CA ILE A 26 -1.42 0.92 3.19
C ILE A 26 -0.48 2.10 3.43
N TYR A 27 0.53 1.85 4.26
CA TYR A 27 1.53 2.83 4.64
C TYR A 27 2.91 2.30 4.26
N LEU A 28 3.62 3.02 3.40
CA LEU A 28 4.93 2.65 2.90
C LEU A 28 5.95 3.64 3.45
N GLY A 29 7.03 3.12 4.04
CA GLY A 29 8.09 3.89 4.66
C GLY A 29 9.41 3.76 3.89
N ASN A 30 10.17 4.86 3.84
CA ASN A 30 11.57 4.88 3.42
C ASN A 30 12.40 5.71 4.41
N GLU A 31 13.63 5.31 4.65
CA GLU A 31 14.56 6.14 5.42
C GLU A 31 14.89 7.42 4.64
N ILE A 32 14.89 8.55 5.35
CA ILE A 32 15.32 9.82 4.77
C ILE A 32 16.85 9.79 4.69
N ASP A 33 17.41 10.19 3.53
CA ASP A 33 18.86 10.35 3.37
C ASP A 33 19.41 11.23 4.51
N PRO A 34 20.39 10.75 5.30
CA PRO A 34 20.94 11.49 6.43
C PRO A 34 21.45 12.90 6.10
N ARG A 35 21.81 13.16 4.84
CA ARG A 35 22.22 14.48 4.35
C ARG A 35 21.07 15.48 4.24
N ARG A 36 19.82 14.99 4.22
CA ARG A 36 18.59 15.77 4.09
C ARG A 36 17.80 15.89 5.40
N GLY A 37 18.17 15.14 6.43
CA GLY A 37 17.50 15.10 7.72
C GLY A 37 17.55 13.70 8.33
N GLY A 38 16.92 13.51 9.49
CA GLY A 38 16.76 12.20 10.12
C GLY A 38 15.29 11.77 10.15
N GLY A 39 15.06 10.46 10.18
CA GLY A 39 13.72 9.87 10.33
C GLY A 39 13.27 9.07 9.11
N MET A 40 11.96 8.83 9.03
CA MET A 40 11.32 8.02 8.00
C MET A 40 10.27 8.85 7.25
N GLU A 41 10.38 8.87 5.93
CA GLU A 41 9.34 9.38 5.05
C GLU A 41 8.27 8.29 4.89
N ALA A 42 7.00 8.65 5.06
CA ALA A 42 5.89 7.73 4.92
C ALA A 42 4.87 8.25 3.90
N GLU A 43 4.48 7.38 2.96
CA GLU A 43 3.38 7.62 2.04
C GLU A 43 2.19 6.71 2.36
N ARG A 44 0.98 7.17 2.03
CA ARG A 44 -0.23 6.36 2.11
C ARG A 44 -0.79 6.09 0.73
N GLN A 45 -1.22 4.87 0.48
CA GLN A 45 -1.82 4.47 -0.79
C GLN A 45 -3.06 3.61 -0.54
N TYR A 46 -4.05 3.71 -1.43
CA TYR A 46 -5.27 2.91 -1.34
C TYR A 46 -5.22 1.70 -2.28
N LEU A 47 -5.56 0.53 -1.74
CA LEU A 47 -5.70 -0.72 -2.50
C LEU A 47 -7.10 -1.29 -2.30
N THR A 48 -7.79 -1.58 -3.41
CA THR A 48 -9.06 -2.30 -3.37
C THR A 48 -8.83 -3.77 -3.07
N GLN A 49 -9.79 -4.42 -2.40
CA GLN A 49 -9.75 -5.86 -2.14
C GLN A 49 -9.57 -6.66 -3.44
N SER A 50 -10.30 -6.31 -4.50
CA SER A 50 -10.18 -6.96 -5.82
C SER A 50 -8.75 -6.95 -6.38
N LYS A 51 -7.97 -5.87 -6.15
CA LYS A 51 -6.57 -5.82 -6.57
C LYS A 51 -5.69 -6.69 -5.67
N ILE A 52 -5.91 -6.64 -4.37
CA ILE A 52 -5.19 -7.48 -3.40
C ILE A 52 -5.34 -8.95 -3.77
N ASP A 53 -6.58 -9.39 -4.05
CA ASP A 53 -6.89 -10.77 -4.41
C ASP A 53 -6.28 -11.16 -5.76
N ARG A 54 -6.48 -10.33 -6.79
CA ARG A 54 -5.99 -10.60 -8.15
C ARG A 54 -4.47 -10.72 -8.19
N GLU A 55 -3.78 -9.87 -7.44
CA GLU A 55 -2.32 -9.84 -7.41
C GLU A 55 -1.73 -10.80 -6.36
N GLY A 56 -2.55 -11.46 -5.53
CA GLY A 56 -2.08 -12.32 -4.45
C GLY A 56 -1.22 -11.58 -3.42
N ILE A 57 -1.65 -10.39 -3.01
CA ILE A 57 -0.92 -9.57 -2.02
C ILE A 57 -1.38 -9.97 -0.62
N SER A 58 -0.47 -10.51 0.21
CA SER A 58 -0.76 -10.78 1.63
C SER A 58 -0.28 -9.61 2.50
N LEU A 59 -1.17 -8.63 2.76
CA LEU A 59 -0.83 -7.48 3.64
C LEU A 59 -0.32 -7.90 5.03
N PRO A 60 -0.92 -8.90 5.72
CA PRO A 60 -0.41 -9.36 7.01
C PRO A 60 1.02 -9.91 6.93
N GLU A 61 1.35 -10.67 5.90
CA GLU A 61 2.69 -11.27 5.74
C GLU A 61 3.76 -10.26 5.33
N LEU A 62 3.37 -9.21 4.61
CA LEU A 62 4.27 -8.16 4.14
C LEU A 62 4.49 -7.07 5.18
N CYS A 63 3.58 -6.89 6.14
CA CYS A 63 3.67 -5.83 7.13
C CYS A 63 4.94 -5.98 7.99
N GLY A 64 5.69 -4.90 8.13
CA GLY A 64 6.99 -4.84 8.79
C GLY A 64 8.18 -5.22 7.91
N LYS A 65 7.95 -5.72 6.69
CA LYS A 65 9.01 -6.19 5.78
C LYS A 65 9.34 -5.17 4.70
N ASP A 66 10.57 -5.27 4.20
CA ASP A 66 10.98 -4.59 2.98
C ASP A 66 10.32 -5.23 1.77
N VAL A 67 9.83 -4.39 0.86
CA VAL A 67 8.99 -4.75 -0.27
C VAL A 67 9.41 -4.02 -1.54
N ASN A 68 9.22 -4.71 -2.66
CA ASN A 68 9.23 -4.12 -3.99
C ASN A 68 7.83 -3.65 -4.35
N VAL A 69 7.69 -2.35 -4.65
CA VAL A 69 6.42 -1.75 -5.07
C VAL A 69 6.48 -1.46 -6.57
N TYR A 70 5.57 -2.09 -7.32
CA TYR A 70 5.47 -1.92 -8.76
C TYR A 70 4.34 -0.96 -9.07
N TYR A 71 4.62 0.07 -9.88
CA TYR A 71 3.64 1.06 -10.30
C TYR A 71 3.23 0.83 -11.74
N ASN A 72 1.97 1.10 -12.06
CA ASN A 72 1.50 1.15 -13.43
C ASN A 72 1.94 2.46 -14.11
N ARG A 73 1.70 2.58 -15.42
CA ARG A 73 1.99 3.78 -16.22
C ARG A 73 1.35 5.09 -15.73
N TYR A 74 0.41 5.01 -14.79
CA TYR A 74 -0.31 6.16 -14.20
C TYR A 74 0.16 6.46 -12.76
N GLY A 75 1.25 5.85 -12.30
CA GLY A 75 1.79 6.06 -10.96
C GLY A 75 0.95 5.41 -9.84
N LYS A 76 0.00 4.53 -10.16
CA LYS A 76 -0.76 3.78 -9.15
C LYS A 76 -0.09 2.44 -8.90
N ILE A 77 -0.11 1.96 -7.65
CA ILE A 77 0.41 0.63 -7.31
C ILE A 77 -0.30 -0.44 -8.16
N ALA A 78 0.49 -1.19 -8.90
CA ALA A 78 0.10 -2.34 -9.69
C ALA A 78 0.19 -3.61 -8.83
N SER A 79 1.31 -3.82 -8.14
CA SER A 79 1.57 -4.99 -7.30
C SER A 79 2.58 -4.68 -6.20
N ILE A 80 2.61 -5.51 -5.16
CA ILE A 80 3.59 -5.44 -4.06
C ILE A 80 4.12 -6.85 -3.83
N ARG A 81 5.44 -6.98 -3.74
CA ARG A 81 6.13 -8.25 -3.48
C ARG A 81 7.10 -8.10 -2.32
N PRO A 82 7.40 -9.17 -1.57
CA PRO A 82 8.57 -9.19 -0.72
C PRO A 82 9.79 -8.72 -1.52
N MET A 83 10.69 -7.98 -0.87
CA MET A 83 12.02 -7.82 -1.40
C MET A 83 12.72 -9.17 -1.17
N ASP A 84 13.10 -9.86 -2.25
CA ASP A 84 13.91 -11.08 -2.14
C ASP A 84 15.25 -10.72 -1.47
N ASP A 85 15.77 -11.60 -0.62
CA ASP A 85 17.15 -11.53 -0.10
C ASP A 85 18.18 -11.76 -1.23
#